data_AF-A0A2M6W039-F1
#
_entry.id   AF-A0A2M6W039-F1
#
_cell.length_a   1.000
_cell.length_b   1.000
_cell.length_c   1.000
_cell.angle_alpha   90.00
_cell.angle_beta   90.00
_cell.angle_gamma   90.00
#
_symmetry.space_group_name_H-M   'P 1'
#
loop_
_entity.id
_entity.type
_entity.pdbx_description
1 polymer ?
#
loop_
_entity_poly.entity_id
_entity_poly.type
_entity_poly.pdbx_seq_one_letter_code
_entity_poly.pdbx_strand_id
1 'polypeptide(L)'
;MEGNYLQLSNVDQYVKSYRLSNCVWSTVIAWDYFAKKTVGGQFVRSVDSISANIAEGFGRYHKKDKIKFYRYAFASVKESLDWNKKSYVRSFVSEQEYRFILEKLNELPKDINALISITNRKLKK
;
A
#
# COMPACT_ATOMS: atom_id res chain seq x y z
N MET A 1 0.33 1.31 -35.34
CA MET A 1 0.00 0.40 -34.22
C MET A 1 0.64 0.99 -32.98
N GLU A 2 -0.09 1.85 -32.26
CA GLU A 2 0.39 2.36 -30.98
C GLU A 2 0.52 1.17 -30.02
N GLY A 3 1.75 0.88 -29.61
CA GLY A 3 2.00 -0.13 -28.60
C GLY A 3 1.17 0.23 -27.38
N ASN A 4 0.33 -0.69 -26.92
CA ASN A 4 -0.49 -0.50 -25.74
C ASN A 4 0.44 -0.48 -24.52
N TYR A 5 1.05 0.68 -24.24
CA TYR A 5 1.96 0.87 -23.12
C TYR A 5 1.17 0.62 -21.85
N LEU A 6 1.63 -0.32 -21.02
CA LEU A 6 1.00 -0.56 -19.73
C LEU A 6 1.06 0.76 -18.93
N GLN A 7 -0.10 1.26 -18.51
CA GLN A 7 -0.20 2.43 -17.64
C GLN A 7 -0.30 2.00 -16.18
N LEU A 8 0.24 2.79 -15.27
CA LEU A 8 0.17 2.51 -13.82
C LEU A 8 -1.29 2.48 -13.31
N SER A 9 -2.16 3.30 -13.89
CA SER A 9 -3.60 3.31 -13.63
C SER A 9 -4.30 1.98 -13.93
N ASN A 10 -3.71 1.13 -14.79
CA ASN A 10 -4.22 -0.21 -15.12
C ASN A 10 -3.67 -1.30 -14.19
N VAL A 11 -2.90 -0.94 -13.17
CA VAL A 11 -2.38 -1.87 -12.17
C VAL A 11 -3.33 -1.86 -10.97
N ASP A 12 -4.25 -2.82 -10.91
CA ASP A 12 -5.28 -2.89 -9.85
C ASP A 12 -4.71 -2.79 -8.44
N GLN A 13 -3.54 -3.40 -8.20
CA GLN A 13 -2.87 -3.38 -6.91
C GLN A 13 -2.40 -1.97 -6.51
N TYR A 14 -1.96 -1.18 -7.49
CA TYR A 14 -1.65 0.23 -7.28
C TYR A 14 -2.93 1.01 -6.97
N VAL A 15 -3.98 0.86 -7.76
CA VAL A 15 -5.24 1.60 -7.58
C VAL A 15 -5.86 1.31 -6.21
N LYS A 16 -5.91 0.04 -5.78
CA LYS A 16 -6.43 -0.35 -4.46
C LYS A 16 -5.61 0.26 -3.33
N SER A 17 -4.29 0.15 -3.37
CA SER A 17 -3.41 0.70 -2.33
C SER A 17 -3.45 2.23 -2.29
N TYR A 18 -3.53 2.89 -3.45
CA TYR A 18 -3.69 4.35 -3.56
C TYR A 18 -5.01 4.83 -2.95
N ARG A 19 -6.13 4.15 -3.22
CA ARG A 19 -7.42 4.47 -2.61
C ARG A 19 -7.39 4.29 -1.09
N LEU A 20 -6.78 3.20 -0.62
CA LEU A 20 -6.61 2.95 0.81
C LEU A 20 -5.78 4.05 1.48
N SER A 21 -4.71 4.52 0.83
CA SER A 21 -3.84 5.55 1.40
C SER A 21 -4.55 6.89 1.57
N ASN A 22 -5.37 7.31 0.59
CA ASN A 22 -6.21 8.50 0.71
C ASN A 22 -7.30 8.37 1.78
N CYS A 23 -7.86 7.17 1.96
CA CYS A 23 -8.80 6.89 3.05
C CYS A 23 -8.11 7.09 4.41
N VAL A 24 -6.94 6.49 4.62
CA VAL A 24 -6.17 6.62 5.87
C VAL A 24 -5.72 8.06 6.12
N TRP A 25 -5.29 8.78 5.08
CA TRP A 25 -4.98 10.21 5.17
C TRP A 25 -6.17 11.01 5.72
N SER A 26 -7.36 10.79 5.15
CA SER A 26 -8.58 11.50 5.52
C SER A 26 -9.03 11.18 6.95
N THR A 27 -8.79 9.95 7.42
CA THR A 27 -9.02 9.59 8.83
C THR A 27 -8.02 10.29 9.75
N VAL A 28 -6.72 10.23 9.43
CA VAL A 28 -5.65 10.75 10.31
C VAL A 28 -5.62 12.27 10.38
N ILE A 29 -6.01 12.98 9.31
CA ILE A 29 -5.98 14.45 9.30
C ILE A 29 -6.96 15.05 10.31
N ALA A 30 -7.99 14.31 10.72
CA ALA A 30 -8.96 14.73 11.75
C ALA A 30 -8.45 14.56 13.19
N TRP A 31 -7.35 13.84 13.41
CA TRP A 31 -6.83 13.57 14.76
C TRP A 31 -6.23 14.83 15.41
N ASP A 32 -6.15 14.80 16.74
CA ASP A 32 -5.41 15.82 17.49
C ASP A 32 -3.91 15.83 17.11
N TYR A 33 -3.23 16.91 17.47
CA TYR A 33 -1.84 17.12 17.09
C TYR A 33 -0.89 16.01 17.58
N PHE A 34 -1.06 15.51 18.81
CA PHE A 34 -0.15 14.51 19.38
C PHE A 34 -0.33 13.15 18.71
N ALA A 35 -1.58 12.70 18.58
CA ALA A 35 -1.93 11.46 17.88
C ALA A 35 -1.47 11.50 16.41
N LYS A 36 -1.74 12.62 15.73
CA LYS A 36 -1.34 12.85 14.33
C LYS A 36 0.17 12.86 14.14
N LYS A 37 0.93 13.56 15.00
CA LYS A 37 2.39 13.63 14.89
C LYS A 37 3.07 12.29 15.18
N THR A 38 2.48 11.46 16.03
CA THR A 38 3.08 10.19 16.47
C THR A 38 2.58 9.00 15.68
N VAL A 39 1.40 8.48 16.01
CA VAL A 39 0.79 7.31 15.36
C VAL A 39 0.36 7.66 13.94
N GLY A 40 -0.34 8.77 13.77
CA GLY A 40 -0.94 9.16 12.49
C GLY A 40 0.09 9.31 11.38
N GLY A 41 1.18 10.03 11.65
CA GLY A 41 2.25 10.26 10.68
C GLY A 41 3.03 8.99 10.32
N GLN A 42 3.12 8.02 11.23
CA GLN A 42 3.69 6.71 10.89
C GLN A 42 2.70 5.88 10.07
N PHE A 43 1.43 5.90 10.44
CA PHE A 43 0.38 5.15 9.76
C PHE A 43 0.17 5.62 8.31
N VAL A 44 0.06 6.93 8.09
CA VAL A 44 -0.03 7.52 6.75
C VAL A 44 1.16 7.11 5.91
N ARG A 45 2.39 7.30 6.42
CA ARG A 45 3.61 6.97 5.67
C ARG A 45 3.70 5.49 5.32
N SER A 46 3.32 4.60 6.24
CA SER A 46 3.37 3.16 5.96
C SER A 46 2.36 2.78 4.88
N VAL A 47 1.14 3.34 4.89
CA VAL A 47 0.10 3.02 3.90
C VAL A 47 0.42 3.65 2.55
N ASP A 48 0.84 4.91 2.51
CA ASP A 48 1.28 5.59 1.28
C ASP A 48 2.43 4.84 0.59
N SER A 49 3.38 4.35 1.40
CA SER A 49 4.54 3.60 0.92
C SER A 49 4.16 2.33 0.14
N ILE A 50 2.98 1.75 0.37
CA ILE A 50 2.52 0.58 -0.40
C ILE A 50 2.35 0.96 -1.87
N SER A 51 1.53 1.98 -2.14
CA SER A 51 1.24 2.42 -3.51
C SER A 51 2.48 3.05 -4.17
N ALA A 52 3.29 3.79 -3.40
CA ALA A 52 4.55 4.37 -3.88
C ALA A 52 5.54 3.29 -4.32
N ASN A 53 5.75 2.23 -3.53
CA ASN A 53 6.64 1.14 -3.91
C ASN A 53 6.10 0.33 -5.10
N ILE A 54 4.78 0.17 -5.24
CA ILE A 54 4.21 -0.45 -6.43
C ILE A 54 4.48 0.42 -7.67
N ALA A 55 4.27 1.74 -7.58
CA ALA A 55 4.56 2.68 -8.67
C ALA A 55 6.04 2.69 -9.04
N GLU A 56 6.93 2.72 -8.06
CA GLU A 56 8.37 2.71 -8.29
C GLU A 56 8.83 1.39 -8.93
N GLY A 57 8.37 0.25 -8.38
CA GLY A 57 8.60 -1.06 -8.97
C GLY A 57 8.07 -1.14 -10.40
N PHE A 58 6.89 -0.61 -10.66
CA PHE A 58 6.30 -0.54 -12.00
C PHE A 58 7.20 0.20 -13.00
N GLY A 59 7.83 1.30 -12.58
CA GLY A 59 8.77 2.07 -13.39
C GLY A 59 10.15 1.41 -13.59
N ARG A 60 10.53 0.40 -12.81
CA ARG A 60 11.83 -0.28 -12.97
C ARG A 60 11.90 -1.13 -14.24
N TYR A 61 13.04 -1.05 -14.92
CA TYR A 61 13.33 -1.84 -16.12
C TYR A 61 13.68 -3.31 -15.78
N HIS A 62 14.60 -3.50 -14.83
CA HIS A 62 15.12 -4.83 -14.52
C HIS A 62 14.20 -5.62 -13.60
N LYS A 63 14.02 -6.91 -13.93
CA LYS A 63 13.14 -7.85 -13.21
C LYS A 63 13.39 -7.89 -11.71
N LYS A 64 14.64 -8.10 -11.29
CA LYS A 64 14.99 -8.24 -9.87
C LYS A 64 14.73 -6.95 -9.08
N ASP A 65 15.01 -5.80 -9.69
CA ASP A 65 14.79 -4.49 -9.06
C ASP A 65 13.28 -4.22 -8.91
N LYS A 66 12.50 -4.44 -9.97
CA LYS A 66 11.02 -4.38 -9.93
C LYS A 66 10.42 -5.22 -8.79
N ILE A 67 10.86 -6.48 -8.67
CA ILE A 67 10.39 -7.40 -7.62
C ILE A 67 10.82 -6.93 -6.23
N LYS A 68 12.01 -6.33 -6.09
CA LYS A 68 12.49 -5.79 -4.81
C LYS A 68 11.55 -4.71 -4.28
N PHE A 69 11.12 -3.77 -5.14
CA PHE A 69 10.13 -2.75 -4.76
C PHE A 69 8.77 -3.35 -4.39
N TYR A 70 8.28 -4.36 -5.11
CA TYR A 70 7.04 -5.04 -4.72
C TYR A 70 7.15 -5.73 -3.35
N ARG A 71 8.34 -6.24 -2.99
CA ARG A 71 8.58 -6.77 -1.64
C ARG A 71 8.62 -5.67 -0.57
N TYR A 72 9.11 -4.48 -0.90
CA TYR A 72 9.00 -3.31 -0.01
C TYR A 72 7.54 -2.91 0.21
N ALA A 73 6.71 -2.91 -0.85
CA ALA A 73 5.27 -2.71 -0.69
C ALA A 73 4.65 -3.74 0.27
N PHE A 74 5.05 -5.02 0.17
CA PHE A 74 4.60 -6.07 1.10
C PHE A 74 5.02 -5.79 2.54
N ALA A 75 6.26 -5.33 2.77
CA ALA A 75 6.75 -4.95 4.09
C ALA A 75 5.94 -3.78 4.67
N SER A 76 5.64 -2.76 3.85
CA SER A 76 4.79 -1.63 4.23
C SER A 76 3.35 -2.04 4.59
N VAL A 77 2.81 -3.11 3.99
CA VAL A 77 1.52 -3.69 4.43
C VAL A 77 1.61 -4.20 5.87
N LYS A 78 2.68 -4.90 6.23
CA LYS A 78 2.86 -5.43 7.59
C LYS A 78 2.98 -4.33 8.63
N GLU A 79 3.73 -3.28 8.29
CA GLU A 79 3.82 -2.09 9.13
C GLU A 79 2.46 -1.38 9.27
N SER A 80 1.72 -1.26 8.18
CA SER A 80 0.39 -0.63 8.18
C SER A 80 -0.64 -1.40 9.03
N LEU A 81 -0.56 -2.73 9.06
CA LEU A 81 -1.41 -3.56 9.93
C LEU A 81 -1.15 -3.26 11.42
N ASP A 82 0.12 -3.11 11.81
CA ASP A 82 0.50 -2.74 13.17
C ASP A 82 0.00 -1.34 13.54
N TRP A 83 0.17 -0.36 12.65
CA TRP A 83 -0.34 0.99 12.89
C TRP A 83 -1.88 1.05 12.92
N ASN A 84 -2.59 0.31 12.09
CA ASN A 84 -4.05 0.20 12.17
C ASN A 84 -4.48 -0.39 13.52
N LYS A 85 -3.81 -1.45 14.00
CA LYS A 85 -4.10 -2.05 15.30
C LYS A 85 -3.84 -1.09 16.46
N LYS A 86 -2.72 -0.36 16.44
CA LYS A 86 -2.41 0.68 17.45
C LYS A 86 -3.44 1.79 17.45
N SER A 87 -3.88 2.23 16.27
CA SER A 87 -4.88 3.28 16.11
C SER A 87 -6.22 2.86 16.71
N TYR A 88 -6.62 1.60 16.50
CA TYR A 88 -7.84 1.04 17.10
C TYR A 88 -7.74 0.89 18.61
N VAL A 89 -6.64 0.30 19.12
CA VAL A 89 -6.43 0.11 20.58
C VAL A 89 -6.38 1.44 21.33
N ARG A 90 -5.93 2.51 20.68
CA ARG A 90 -5.87 3.87 21.23
C ARG A 90 -7.11 4.71 20.93
N SER A 91 -8.16 4.10 20.38
CA SER A 91 -9.44 4.75 20.07
C SER A 91 -9.35 5.94 19.11
N PHE A 92 -8.35 5.94 18.21
CA PHE A 92 -8.22 6.95 17.15
C PHE A 92 -9.04 6.64 15.91
N VAL A 93 -9.53 5.40 15.81
CA VAL A 93 -10.46 4.96 14.76
C VAL A 93 -11.60 4.19 15.39
N SER A 94 -12.78 4.30 14.80
CA SER A 94 -13.93 3.47 15.13
C SER A 94 -13.68 2.00 14.77
N GLU A 95 -14.48 1.09 15.33
CA GLU A 95 -14.43 -0.32 14.94
C GLU A 95 -14.72 -0.53 13.45
N GLN A 96 -15.63 0.27 12.89
CA GLN A 96 -15.97 0.21 11.47
C GLN A 96 -14.79 0.61 10.59
N GLU A 97 -14.12 1.73 10.89
CA GLU A 97 -12.91 2.17 10.18
C GLU A 97 -11.77 1.15 10.32
N TYR A 98 -11.54 0.64 11.54
CA TYR A 98 -10.53 -0.38 11.79
C TYR A 98 -10.75 -1.62 10.94
N ARG A 99 -11.98 -2.16 10.93
CA ARG A 99 -12.34 -3.37 10.17
C ARG A 99 -12.21 -3.13 8.66
N PHE A 100 -12.67 -1.98 8.17
CA PHE A 100 -12.54 -1.61 6.76
C PHE A 100 -11.07 -1.56 6.33
N ILE A 101 -10.22 -0.83 7.07
CA ILE A 101 -8.79 -0.72 6.75
C ILE A 101 -8.10 -2.09 6.88
N LEU A 102 -8.44 -2.88 7.90
CA LEU A 102 -7.89 -4.22 8.12
C LEU A 102 -8.22 -5.15 6.95
N GLU A 103 -9.46 -5.15 6.48
CA GLU A 103 -9.88 -5.94 5.32
C GLU A 103 -9.04 -5.58 4.08
N LYS A 104 -8.92 -4.29 3.77
CA LYS A 104 -8.13 -3.83 2.60
C LYS A 104 -6.65 -4.14 2.73
N LEU A 105 -6.07 -3.99 3.92
CA LEU A 105 -4.68 -4.39 4.17
C LEU A 105 -4.47 -5.90 4.04
N ASN A 106 -5.44 -6.73 4.40
CA ASN A 106 -5.34 -8.19 4.29
C ASN A 106 -5.51 -8.74 2.86
N GLU A 107 -6.16 -7.99 1.97
CA GLU A 107 -6.24 -8.33 0.54
C GLU A 107 -4.90 -8.10 -0.18
N LEU A 108 -4.18 -7.02 0.17
CA LEU A 108 -2.97 -6.56 -0.53
C LEU A 108 -1.82 -7.59 -0.63
N PRO A 109 -1.52 -8.44 0.37
CA PRO A 109 -0.49 -9.47 0.25
C PRO A 109 -0.67 -10.41 -0.94
N LYS A 110 -1.92 -10.86 -1.19
CA LYS A 110 -2.24 -11.74 -2.32
C LYS A 110 -2.05 -10.99 -3.64
N ASP A 111 -2.53 -9.75 -3.68
CA ASP A 111 -2.44 -8.84 -4.81
C ASP A 111 -0.97 -8.55 -5.21
N ILE A 112 -0.13 -8.20 -4.24
CA ILE A 112 1.31 -7.94 -4.46
C ILE A 112 2.04 -9.21 -4.93
N ASN A 113 1.71 -10.37 -4.36
CA ASN A 113 2.29 -11.64 -4.82
C ASN A 113 1.87 -11.98 -6.26
N ALA A 114 0.67 -11.60 -6.68
CA ALA A 114 0.26 -11.71 -8.08
C ALA A 114 1.12 -10.83 -9.00
N LEU A 115 1.44 -9.59 -8.60
CA LEU A 115 2.37 -8.73 -9.35
C LEU A 115 3.77 -9.34 -9.51
N ILE A 116 4.31 -9.90 -8.42
CA ILE A 116 5.61 -10.58 -8.44
C ILE A 116 5.55 -11.78 -9.40
N SER A 117 4.48 -12.58 -9.32
CA SER A 117 4.28 -13.75 -10.18
C SER A 117 4.16 -13.37 -11.66
N ILE A 118 3.40 -12.32 -11.99
CA ILE A 118 3.30 -11.79 -13.36
C ILE A 118 4.67 -11.32 -13.86
N THR A 119 5.41 -10.57 -13.04
CA THR A 119 6.75 -10.07 -13.37
C THR A 119 7.71 -11.23 -13.63
N ASN A 120 7.63 -12.28 -12.80
CA ASN A 120 8.45 -13.47 -12.97
C ASN A 120 8.20 -14.20 -14.29
N ARG A 121 6.95 -14.23 -14.76
CA ARG A 121 6.57 -14.86 -16.02
C ARG A 121 6.90 -14.00 -17.25
N LYS A 122 6.67 -12.68 -17.16
CA LYS A 122 6.79 -11.77 -18.32
C LYS A 122 8.22 -11.31 -18.60
N LEU A 123 9.08 -11.19 -17.58
CA LEU A 123 10.45 -10.72 -17.75
C LEU A 123 11.44 -11.88 -17.65
N LYS A 124 12.38 -11.94 -18.60
CA LYS A 124 13.56 -12.80 -18.52
C LYS A 124 14.50 -12.31 -17.41
N LYS A 125 15.40 -13.20 -16.95
CA LYS A 125 16.28 -12.98 -15.79
C LYS A 125 17.11 -11.71 -15.92
#